data_AF-A0A822YRB7-F1
#
_entry.id   AF-A0A822YRB7-F1
#
_cell.length_a   1.000
_cell.length_b   1.000
_cell.length_c   1.000
_cell.angle_alpha   90.00
_cell.angle_beta   90.00
_cell.angle_gamma   90.00
#
_symmetry.space_group_name_H-M   'P 1'
#
loop_
_entity.id
_entity.type
_entity.pdbx_description
1 polymer ?
#
loop_
_entity_poly.entity_id
_entity_poly.type
_entity_poly.pdbx_seq_one_letter_code
_entity_poly.pdbx_strand_id
1 'polypeptide(L)'
;MYAAGFYTYSIFALIFWETRRSDFGVSMAHHVTSVILIVLSYILSFARVGSVVLALHDASDVFLEVGKMSKYSGWERIASISFIIFVLQWIILRLIYYPFWILRSTRLV
;
A
#
# COMPACT_ATOMS: atom_id res chain seq x y z
N MET A 1 -1.82 -14.81 5.85
CA MET A 1 -0.57 -15.04 6.63
C MET A 1 0.68 -14.70 5.81
N TYR A 2 0.77 -15.07 4.52
CA TYR A 2 1.88 -14.68 3.64
C TYR A 2 2.15 -13.16 3.58
N ALA A 3 1.10 -12.33 3.43
CA ALA A 3 1.25 -10.87 3.40
C ALA A 3 1.87 -10.29 4.70
N ALA A 4 1.46 -10.78 5.88
CA ALA A 4 2.05 -10.34 7.15
C ALA A 4 3.55 -10.69 7.23
N GLY A 5 3.94 -11.88 6.75
CA GLY A 5 5.34 -12.29 6.67
C GLY A 5 6.15 -11.40 5.73
N PHE A 6 5.59 -11.05 4.57
CA PHE A 6 6.22 -10.12 3.62
C PHE A 6 6.45 -8.74 4.24
N TYR A 7 5.42 -8.10 4.81
CA TYR A 7 5.60 -6.76 5.42
C TYR A 7 6.51 -6.79 6.65
N THR A 8 6.49 -7.86 7.44
CA THR A 8 7.42 -8.02 8.58
C THR A 8 8.86 -8.15 8.10
N TYR A 9 9.11 -8.96 7.06
CA TYR A 9 10.43 -9.07 6.44
C TYR A 9 10.88 -7.72 5.86
N SER A 10 10.00 -6.99 5.19
CA SER A 10 10.33 -5.66 4.64
C SER A 10 10.71 -4.65 5.72
N ILE A 11 10.13 -4.72 6.93
CA ILE A 11 10.57 -3.92 8.10
C ILE A 11 12.00 -4.29 8.48
N PHE A 12 12.33 -5.58 8.57
CA PHE A 12 13.70 -6.03 8.84
C PHE A 12 14.68 -5.56 7.76
N ALA A 13 14.31 -5.71 6.48
CA ALA A 13 15.13 -5.25 5.35
C ALA A 13 15.36 -3.73 5.40
N LEU A 14 14.32 -2.94 5.71
CA LEU A 14 14.41 -1.49 5.87
C LEU A 14 15.36 -1.07 7.00
N ILE A 15 15.39 -1.81 8.10
CA ILE A 15 16.24 -1.47 9.27
C ILE A 15 17.72 -1.83 9.02
N PHE A 16 17.98 -2.99 8.42
CA PHE A 16 19.32 -3.57 8.38
C PHE A 16 20.02 -3.51 7.02
N TRP A 17 19.27 -3.44 5.92
CA TRP A 17 19.82 -3.60 4.57
C TRP A 17 19.61 -2.37 3.68
N GLU A 18 18.48 -1.68 3.80
CA GLU A 18 18.15 -0.54 2.96
C GLU A 18 18.89 0.74 3.38
N THR A 19 19.46 1.46 2.41
CA THR A 19 20.05 2.78 2.66
C THR A 19 18.98 3.76 3.12
N ARG A 20 19.16 4.38 4.28
CA ARG A 20 18.24 5.41 4.79
C ARG A 20 18.12 6.59 3.83
N ARG A 21 16.99 6.64 3.11
CA ARG A 21 16.54 7.80 2.34
C ARG A 21 15.62 8.68 3.18
N SER A 22 15.38 9.91 2.74
CA SER A 22 14.54 10.89 3.45
C SER A 22 13.09 10.43 3.66
N ASP A 23 12.60 9.49 2.84
CA ASP A 23 11.26 8.89 2.96
C ASP A 23 11.20 7.67 3.89
N PHE A 24 12.31 7.33 4.57
CA PHE A 24 12.41 6.16 5.46
C PHE A 24 11.32 6.15 6.54
N GLY A 25 11.09 7.27 7.23
CA GLY A 25 10.10 7.36 8.30
C GLY A 25 8.67 7.09 7.81
N VAL A 26 8.35 7.57 6.62
CA VAL A 26 7.03 7.37 6.00
C VAL A 26 6.85 5.93 5.54
N SER A 27 7.87 5.33 4.92
CA SER A 27 7.84 3.93 4.50
C SER A 27 7.73 2.97 5.70
N MET A 28 8.46 3.25 6.79
CA MET A 28 8.36 2.47 8.03
C MET A 28 6.96 2.57 8.65
N ALA A 29 6.42 3.78 8.77
CA ALA A 29 5.07 3.98 9.29
C ALA A 29 4.02 3.25 8.45
N HIS A 30 4.15 3.26 7.12
CA HIS A 30 3.29 2.50 6.21
C HIS A 30 3.35 0.99 6.52
N HIS A 31 4.54 0.41 6.60
CA HIS A 31 4.70 -1.03 6.85
C HIS A 31 4.16 -1.46 8.21
N VAL A 32 4.44 -0.68 9.26
CA VAL A 32 3.91 -0.93 10.60
C VAL A 32 2.38 -0.86 10.60
N THR A 33 1.80 0.15 9.96
CA THR A 33 0.34 0.30 9.85
C THR A 33 -0.28 -0.88 9.11
N SER A 34 0.31 -1.31 8.00
CA SER A 34 -0.17 -2.48 7.23
C SER A 34 -0.12 -3.77 8.06
N VAL A 35 0.94 -4.00 8.85
CA VAL A 35 1.01 -5.17 9.75
C VAL A 35 -0.09 -5.11 10.82
N ILE A 36 -0.30 -3.95 11.44
CA ILE A 36 -1.36 -3.76 12.44
C ILE A 36 -2.73 -4.06 11.83
N LEU A 37 -3.03 -3.55 10.64
CA LEU A 37 -4.30 -3.77 9.94
C LEU A 37 -4.52 -5.26 9.60
N ILE A 38 -3.47 -5.99 9.18
CA ILE A 38 -3.56 -7.42 8.91
C ILE A 38 -3.86 -8.21 10.19
N VAL A 39 -3.19 -7.87 11.30
CA VAL A 39 -3.42 -8.52 12.60
C VAL A 39 -4.82 -8.24 13.12
N LEU A 40 -5.28 -6.99 13.07
CA LEU A 40 -6.64 -6.62 13.49
C LEU A 40 -7.71 -7.30 12.62
N SER A 41 -7.50 -7.38 11.32
CA SER A 41 -8.40 -8.12 10.41
C SER A 41 -8.50 -9.60 10.77
N TYR A 42 -7.41 -10.20 11.24
CA TYR A 42 -7.39 -11.58 11.69
C TYR A 42 -8.13 -11.78 13.02
N ILE A 43 -7.88 -10.91 14.01
CA ILE A 43 -8.54 -10.97 15.34
C ILE A 43 -10.06 -10.78 15.20
N LEU A 44 -10.48 -9.85 14.35
CA LEU A 44 -11.90 -9.54 14.11
C LEU A 44 -12.58 -10.49 13.11
N SER A 45 -11.91 -11.56 12.67
CA SER A 45 -12.42 -12.51 11.67
C SER A 45 -12.83 -11.91 10.32
N PHE A 46 -12.35 -10.70 9.99
CA PHE A 46 -12.59 -10.01 8.71
C PHE A 46 -11.55 -10.36 7.63
N ALA A 47 -10.88 -11.50 7.75
CA ALA A 47 -9.75 -11.88 6.89
C ALA A 47 -10.05 -11.77 5.38
N ARG A 48 -11.25 -12.16 4.92
CA ARG A 48 -11.65 -12.03 3.50
C ARG A 48 -11.76 -10.58 3.05
N VAL A 49 -12.40 -9.72 3.85
CA VAL A 49 -12.56 -8.30 3.55
C VAL A 49 -11.20 -7.60 3.61
N GLY A 50 -10.42 -7.87 4.66
CA GLY A 50 -9.07 -7.32 4.81
C GLY A 50 -8.12 -7.70 3.68
N SER A 51 -8.21 -8.91 3.11
CA SER A 51 -7.39 -9.27 1.94
C SER A 51 -7.72 -8.47 0.69
N VAL A 52 -9.01 -8.14 0.46
CA VAL A 52 -9.43 -7.32 -0.68
C VAL A 52 -8.96 -5.88 -0.49
N VAL A 53 -9.10 -5.34 0.73
CA VAL A 53 -8.61 -4.00 1.07
C VAL A 53 -7.10 -3.92 0.87
N LEU A 54 -6.34 -4.91 1.34
CA LEU A 54 -4.89 -4.96 1.16
C LEU A 54 -4.50 -4.94 -0.32
N ALA A 55 -5.13 -5.78 -1.16
CA ALA A 55 -4.85 -5.83 -2.58
C ALA A 55 -5.14 -4.50 -3.30
N LEU A 56 -6.24 -3.82 -2.94
CA LEU A 56 -6.57 -2.51 -3.51
C LEU A 56 -5.57 -1.43 -3.12
N HIS A 57 -5.11 -1.45 -1.86
CA HIS A 57 -4.14 -0.48 -1.38
C HIS A 57 -2.75 -0.69 -1.98
N ASP A 58 -2.32 -1.94 -2.12
CA ASP A 58 -0.99 -2.31 -2.66
C ASP A 58 -0.89 -2.02 -4.16
N ALA A 59 -2.00 -2.15 -4.90
CA ALA A 59 -2.04 -1.88 -6.33
C ALA A 59 -1.64 -0.43 -6.69
N SER A 60 -1.98 0.56 -5.84
CA SER A 60 -1.61 1.96 -6.11
C SER A 60 -0.12 2.22 -5.89
N ASP A 61 0.48 1.49 -4.96
CA ASP A 61 1.82 1.78 -4.48
C ASP A 61 2.87 1.39 -5.53
N VAL A 62 2.56 0.44 -6.43
CA VAL A 62 3.37 0.10 -7.62
C VAL A 62 3.66 1.34 -8.48
N PHE A 63 2.65 2.16 -8.78
CA PHE A 63 2.83 3.33 -9.64
C PHE A 63 3.62 4.45 -8.94
N LEU A 64 3.47 4.55 -7.62
CA LEU A 64 4.23 5.49 -6.81
C LEU A 64 5.72 5.13 -6.79
N GLU A 65 6.05 3.84 -6.62
CA GLU A 65 7.44 3.37 -6.66
C GLU A 65 8.05 3.49 -8.07
N VAL A 66 7.29 3.23 -9.14
CA VAL A 66 7.72 3.49 -10.53
C VAL A 66 8.01 4.97 -10.75
N GLY A 67 7.18 5.86 -10.20
CA GLY A 67 7.41 7.31 -10.24
C GLY A 67 8.71 7.72 -9.53
N LYS A 68 8.96 7.18 -8.33
CA LYS A 68 10.22 7.43 -7.60
C LYS A 68 11.44 6.93 -8.36
N MET A 69 11.41 5.69 -8.85
CA MET A 69 12.51 5.12 -9.65
C MET A 69 12.81 5.97 -10.89
N SER A 70 11.76 6.41 -11.59
CA SER A 70 11.90 7.27 -12.78
C SER A 70 12.50 8.63 -12.43
N LYS A 71 12.12 9.21 -11.27
CA LYS A 71 12.69 10.47 -10.80
C LYS A 71 14.16 10.33 -10.41
N TYR A 72 14.55 9.23 -9.77
CA TYR A 72 15.95 8.93 -9.46
C TYR A 72 16.81 8.70 -10.71
N SER A 73 16.24 8.15 -11.78
CA SER A 73 16.91 7.97 -13.08
C SER A 73 16.95 9.24 -13.95
N GLY A 74 16.44 10.38 -13.48
CA GLY A 74 16.39 11.64 -14.24
C GLY A 74 15.31 11.70 -15.33
N TRP A 75 14.40 10.73 -15.38
CA TRP A 75 13.36 10.62 -16.41
C TRP A 75 12.08 11.34 -15.96
N GLU A 76 12.11 12.67 -16.00
CA GLU A 76 11.04 13.50 -15.41
C GLU A 76 9.67 13.32 -16.06
N ARG A 77 9.61 13.09 -17.39
CA ARG A 77 8.34 12.87 -18.09
C ARG A 77 7.63 11.62 -17.58
N ILE A 78 8.38 10.53 -17.38
CA ILE A 78 7.81 9.25 -16.93
C ILE A 78 7.43 9.35 -15.46
N ALA A 79 8.24 10.03 -14.62
CA ALA A 79 7.87 10.32 -13.24
C ALA A 79 6.53 11.07 -13.13
N SER A 80 6.33 12.11 -13.96
CA SER A 80 5.08 12.88 -13.99
C SER A 80 3.89 12.06 -14.48
N ILE A 81 4.07 11.23 -15.52
CA ILE A 81 3.01 10.34 -16.03
C ILE A 81 2.62 9.30 -14.97
N SER A 82 3.60 8.63 -14.36
CA SER A 82 3.37 7.66 -13.27
C SER A 82 2.67 8.30 -12.08
N PHE A 83 2.99 9.55 -11.76
CA PHE A 83 2.31 10.29 -10.70
C PHE A 83 0.83 10.57 -11.03
N ILE A 84 0.51 10.99 -12.26
CA ILE A 84 -0.87 11.20 -12.69
C ILE A 84 -1.67 9.89 -12.61
N ILE A 85 -1.09 8.79 -13.11
CA ILE A 85 -1.73 7.47 -13.05
C ILE A 85 -1.95 7.04 -11.60
N PHE A 86 -0.95 7.23 -10.73
CA PHE A 86 -1.06 6.98 -9.30
C PHE A 86 -2.24 7.74 -8.67
N VAL A 87 -2.38 9.05 -8.94
CA VAL A 87 -3.48 9.86 -8.38
C VAL A 87 -4.84 9.36 -8.87
N LEU A 88 -4.97 9.08 -10.17
CA LEU A 88 -6.21 8.57 -10.74
C LEU A 88 -6.61 7.24 -10.10
N GLN A 89 -5.67 6.31 -10.01
CA GLN A 89 -5.91 5.02 -9.40
C GLN A 89 -6.22 5.14 -7.90
N TRP A 90 -5.52 6.02 -7.17
CA TRP A 90 -5.76 6.25 -5.75
C TRP A 90 -7.19 6.74 -5.50
N ILE A 91 -7.69 7.68 -6.33
CA ILE A 91 -9.08 8.17 -6.26
C ILE A 91 -10.05 7.02 -6.53
N ILE A 92 -9.85 6.27 -7.62
CA ILE A 92 -10.78 5.19 -7.99
C ILE A 92 -10.81 4.09 -6.91
N LEU A 93 -9.66 3.59 -6.50
CA LEU A 93 -9.59 2.44 -5.59
C LEU A 93 -9.96 2.81 -4.16
N ARG A 94 -9.45 3.93 -3.63
CA ARG A 94 -9.63 4.30 -2.21
C ARG A 94 -10.82 5.22 -1.96
N LEU A 95 -11.23 6.08 -2.90
CA LEU A 95 -12.36 6.98 -2.71
C LEU A 95 -13.68 6.44 -3.27
N ILE A 96 -13.64 5.55 -4.28
CA ILE A 96 -14.85 4.98 -4.88
C ILE A 96 -15.02 3.51 -4.48
N TYR A 97 -14.09 2.62 -4.84
CA TYR A 97 -14.27 1.18 -4.61
C TYR A 97 -14.32 0.83 -3.12
N TYR A 98 -13.43 1.39 -2.30
CA TYR A 98 -13.39 1.10 -0.87
C TYR A 98 -14.72 1.43 -0.15
N PRO A 99 -15.26 2.66 -0.19
CA PRO A 99 -16.49 2.97 0.55
C PRO A 99 -17.76 2.43 -0.08
N PHE A 100 -17.89 2.42 -1.42
CA PHE A 100 -19.16 2.05 -2.05
C PHE A 100 -19.34 0.54 -2.22
N TRP A 101 -18.25 -0.21 -2.42
CA TRP A 101 -18.31 -1.65 -2.62
C TRP A 101 -17.92 -2.44 -1.37
N ILE A 102 -16.78 -2.13 -0.75
CA ILE A 102 -16.27 -2.95 0.37
C ILE A 102 -17.05 -2.69 1.65
N LEU A 103 -17.21 -1.43 2.06
CA LEU A 103 -17.99 -1.12 3.26
C LEU A 103 -19.45 -1.56 3.13
N ARG A 104 -20.05 -1.39 1.94
CA ARG A 104 -21.41 -1.87 1.68
C ARG A 104 -21.53 -3.40 1.78
N SER A 105 -20.54 -4.14 1.28
CA SER A 105 -20.51 -5.61 1.38
C SER A 105 -20.38 -6.11 2.82
N THR A 106 -19.80 -5.31 3.71
CA THR A 106 -19.64 -5.66 5.13
C THR A 106 -20.89 -5.33 5.96
N ARG A 107 -21.73 -4.40 5.48
CA ARG A 107 -22.94 -3.93 6.19
C ARG A 107 -24.21 -4.75 5.90
N LEU A 108 -24.16 -5.67 4.92
CA LEU A 108 -25.28 -6.53 4.50
C LEU A 108 -25.20 -7.96 5.08
N VAL A 109 -24.32 -8.19 6.05
CA VAL A 109 -24.31 -9.36 6.93
C VAL A 109 -24.90 -8.93 8.27
#